data_AF-A0A7S0PZV2-F1
#
_entry.id   AF-A0A7S0PZV2-F1
#
_cell.length_a   1.000
_cell.length_b   1.000
_cell.length_c   1.000
_cell.angle_alpha   90.00
_cell.angle_beta   90.00
_cell.angle_gamma   90.00
#
_symmetry.space_group_name_H-M   'P 1'
#
loop_
_entity.id
_entity.type
_entity.pdbx_description
1 polymer ?
#
loop_
_entity_poly.entity_id
_entity_poly.type
_entity_poly.pdbx_seq_one_letter_code
_entity_poly.pdbx_strand_id
1 'polypeptide(L)'
;GGDTPMGIFSYVLIPAEDVEVMQELSLDAPSTLQENLSCLTTALQGYFREKGGAITEEGKTKMMDTVRNQVKAQKAGTSAPANGAETEKLLAQLAVSQTVDIVQLLPATAASKWYGVNMYVDDQGVAKGAPPNRRASGLCMQCGLATEVRGDAFVARVWDDQEGFERLDIKTQDLSSDADWVKEARARNSNLPDLKTAHAMLTDAKGAPREPAEPSLSPAERLEKASSARAEGTAAFKAGDMDTAAEKYEGVLALYTPLPSPFTAEEEAEVKDLRLACLQNLAMCRLKQEKPFEAISACDLALEIDDGAAKAWYRRGQACMKLQQFGVARKNLTRAATLNPRSREIREEIDTCKRLAAVKASEAVDDA
;
A
#
# COMPACT_ATOMS: atom_id res chain seq x y z
N GLY A 1 13.81 -28.29 -6.46
CA GLY A 1 12.42 -27.91 -6.74
C GLY A 1 12.34 -26.47 -6.38
N GLY A 2 12.11 -25.59 -7.35
CA GLY A 2 12.21 -24.15 -7.16
C GLY A 2 10.98 -23.62 -6.44
N ASP A 3 11.20 -22.96 -5.31
CA ASP A 3 10.26 -21.99 -4.75
C ASP A 3 9.99 -20.94 -5.82
N THR A 4 8.75 -20.87 -6.29
CA THR A 4 8.36 -19.86 -7.27
C THR A 4 7.75 -18.70 -6.48
N PRO A 5 8.30 -17.48 -6.56
CA PRO A 5 7.75 -16.34 -5.82
C PRO A 5 6.31 -16.04 -6.22
N MET A 6 5.47 -15.67 -5.24
CA MET A 6 4.04 -15.33 -5.40
C MET A 6 3.81 -13.95 -6.01
N GLY A 7 4.86 -13.15 -6.16
CA GLY A 7 4.79 -11.81 -6.70
C GLY A 7 6.06 -11.02 -6.41
N ILE A 8 6.05 -9.76 -6.79
CA ILE A 8 7.08 -8.76 -6.48
C ILE A 8 6.37 -7.62 -5.76
N PHE A 9 6.95 -7.09 -4.69
CA PHE A 9 6.44 -5.91 -4.02
C PHE A 9 7.48 -4.80 -4.01
N SER A 10 7.02 -3.55 -4.10
CA SER A 10 7.86 -2.36 -4.00
C SER A 10 7.92 -1.79 -2.58
N TYR A 11 9.10 -1.30 -2.20
CA TYR A 11 9.37 -0.62 -0.93
C TYR A 11 10.32 0.55 -1.18
N VAL A 12 10.37 1.50 -0.24
CA VAL A 12 11.13 2.75 -0.43
C VAL A 12 12.35 2.81 0.47
N LEU A 13 13.52 3.03 -0.11
CA LEU A 13 14.71 3.45 0.61
C LEU A 13 14.70 4.98 0.78
N ILE A 14 14.87 5.43 2.02
CA ILE A 14 15.15 6.81 2.41
C ILE A 14 16.62 6.89 2.84
N PRO A 15 17.53 7.32 1.96
CA PRO A 15 18.94 7.43 2.31
C PRO A 15 19.19 8.42 3.45
N ALA A 16 20.20 8.16 4.27
CA ALA A 16 20.61 9.03 5.37
C ALA A 16 21.12 10.39 4.89
N GLU A 17 21.80 10.41 3.75
CA GLU A 17 22.34 11.61 3.14
C GLU A 17 21.21 12.40 2.45
N ASP A 18 21.02 13.65 2.87
CA ASP A 18 19.94 14.52 2.38
C ASP A 18 20.05 14.82 0.87
N VAL A 19 21.24 14.67 0.29
CA VAL A 19 21.50 14.88 -1.14
C VAL A 19 21.06 13.72 -2.03
N GLU A 20 20.90 12.51 -1.46
CA GLU A 20 20.49 11.33 -2.21
C GLU A 20 18.97 11.26 -2.29
N VAL A 21 18.43 11.06 -3.50
CA VAL A 21 16.99 10.91 -3.71
C VAL A 21 16.48 9.60 -3.09
N MET A 22 15.24 9.60 -2.61
CA MET A 22 14.58 8.35 -2.19
C MET A 22 14.49 7.40 -3.39
N GLN A 23 14.61 6.10 -3.13
CA GLN A 23 14.68 5.07 -4.18
C GLN A 23 13.55 4.07 -3.99
N GLU A 24 12.88 3.73 -5.08
CA GLU A 24 11.92 2.61 -5.12
C GLU A 24 12.70 1.34 -5.43
N LEU A 25 12.62 0.38 -4.52
CA LEU A 25 13.23 -0.92 -4.62
C LEU A 25 12.14 -1.98 -4.69
N SER A 26 12.48 -3.16 -5.20
CA SER A 26 11.56 -4.27 -5.30
C SER A 26 12.20 -5.56 -4.78
N LEU A 27 11.39 -6.43 -4.18
CA LEU A 27 11.82 -7.74 -3.72
C LEU A 27 10.75 -8.77 -4.08
N ASP A 28 11.20 -9.99 -4.37
CA ASP A 28 10.31 -11.13 -4.54
C ASP A 28 9.58 -11.43 -3.23
N ALA A 29 8.28 -11.69 -3.31
CA ALA A 29 7.47 -12.20 -2.22
C ALA A 29 7.46 -13.74 -2.28
N PRO A 30 8.09 -14.43 -1.32
CA PRO A 30 8.07 -15.89 -1.26
C PRO A 30 6.67 -16.47 -1.16
N SER A 31 6.55 -17.72 -1.59
CA SER A 31 5.26 -18.42 -1.62
C SER A 31 4.76 -18.83 -0.25
N THR A 32 5.67 -19.11 0.67
CA THR A 32 5.35 -19.54 2.03
C THR A 32 5.21 -18.33 2.96
N LEU A 33 4.23 -18.40 3.88
CA LEU A 33 3.99 -17.35 4.88
C LEU A 33 5.25 -17.04 5.70
N GLN A 34 5.95 -18.07 6.15
CA GLN A 34 7.16 -17.92 6.98
C GLN A 34 8.28 -17.17 6.25
N GLU A 35 8.51 -17.49 4.99
CA GLU A 35 9.53 -16.82 4.18
C GLU A 35 9.08 -15.41 3.81
N ASN A 36 7.79 -15.19 3.53
CA ASN A 36 7.27 -13.85 3.22
C ASN A 36 7.37 -12.89 4.42
N LEU A 37 7.05 -13.37 5.62
CA LEU A 37 7.20 -12.61 6.86
C LEU A 37 8.64 -12.10 7.06
N SER A 38 9.63 -12.91 6.68
CA SER A 38 11.06 -12.65 6.92
C SER A 38 11.85 -12.13 5.71
N CYS A 39 11.31 -12.19 4.48
CA CYS A 39 12.10 -11.91 3.28
C CYS A 39 12.72 -10.51 3.27
N LEU A 40 11.94 -9.47 3.62
CA LEU A 40 12.44 -8.10 3.65
C LEU A 40 13.46 -7.91 4.78
N THR A 41 13.18 -8.43 5.98
CA THR A 41 14.12 -8.28 7.10
C THR A 41 15.43 -9.02 6.83
N THR A 42 15.39 -10.20 6.20
CA THR A 42 16.58 -10.91 5.74
C THR A 42 17.36 -10.13 4.67
N ALA A 43 16.67 -9.55 3.68
CA ALA A 43 17.32 -8.73 2.66
C ALA A 43 18.01 -7.49 3.27
N LEU A 44 17.31 -6.79 4.17
CA LEU A 44 17.82 -5.59 4.83
C LEU A 44 18.94 -5.91 5.84
N GLN A 45 18.92 -7.06 6.51
CA GLN A 45 20.06 -7.54 7.31
C GLN A 45 21.33 -7.67 6.46
N GLY A 46 21.21 -8.17 5.22
CA GLY A 46 22.31 -8.19 4.25
C GLY A 46 22.79 -6.78 3.89
N TYR A 47 21.85 -5.90 3.54
CA TYR A 47 22.14 -4.50 3.20
C TYR A 47 22.91 -3.77 4.30
N PHE A 48 22.39 -3.81 5.54
CA PHE A 48 23.03 -3.12 6.65
C PHE A 48 24.37 -3.74 7.01
N ARG A 49 24.60 -5.03 6.74
CA ARG A 49 25.91 -5.67 6.96
C ARG A 49 26.96 -5.17 5.99
N GLU A 50 26.57 -4.98 4.74
CA GLU A 50 27.47 -4.51 3.69
C GLU A 50 27.73 -2.99 3.80
N LYS A 51 26.70 -2.20 4.08
CA LYS A 51 26.77 -0.73 4.08
C LYS A 51 27.04 -0.11 5.46
N GLY A 52 26.62 -0.75 6.55
CA GLY A 52 26.53 -0.16 7.90
C GLY A 52 27.85 0.10 8.62
N GLY A 53 29.00 -0.28 8.06
CA GLY A 53 30.30 -0.10 8.69
C GLY A 53 30.45 -0.85 10.02
N ALA A 54 31.65 -0.79 10.61
CA ALA A 54 31.92 -1.43 11.90
C ALA A 54 31.43 -0.55 13.06
N ILE A 55 31.03 -1.18 14.17
CA ILE A 55 30.71 -0.46 15.42
C ILE A 55 31.93 0.37 15.85
N THR A 56 31.70 1.66 16.11
CA THR A 56 32.74 2.61 16.53
C THR A 56 33.22 2.32 17.95
N GLU A 57 34.41 2.78 18.33
CA GLU A 57 34.90 2.63 19.73
C GLU A 57 33.97 3.32 20.75
N GLU A 58 33.39 4.47 20.40
CA GLU A 58 32.37 5.12 21.21
C GLU A 58 31.09 4.29 21.32
N GLY A 59 30.64 3.69 20.20
CA GLY A 59 29.50 2.77 20.16
C GLY A 59 29.72 1.54 21.03
N LYS A 60 30.91 0.93 20.97
CA LYS A 60 31.31 -0.19 21.83
C LYS A 60 31.23 0.20 23.30
N THR A 61 31.73 1.39 23.65
CA THR A 61 31.71 1.91 25.03
C THR A 61 30.27 2.09 25.55
N LYS A 62 29.39 2.70 24.74
CA LYS A 62 27.97 2.89 25.10
C LYS A 62 27.21 1.57 25.24
N MET A 63 27.47 0.61 24.35
CA MET A 63 26.91 -0.75 24.46
C MET A 63 27.43 -1.46 25.70
N MET A 64 28.73 -1.36 26.01
CA MET A 64 29.33 -1.94 27.21
C MET A 64 28.67 -1.40 28.49
N ASP A 65 28.43 -0.10 28.56
CA ASP A 65 27.78 0.50 29.73
C ASP A 65 26.31 0.07 29.85
N THR A 66 25.61 -0.07 28.73
CA THR A 66 24.21 -0.54 28.71
C THR A 66 24.10 -1.99 29.19
N VAL A 67 24.91 -2.89 28.64
CA VAL A 67 24.98 -4.31 29.06
C VAL A 67 25.39 -4.41 30.52
N ARG A 68 26.40 -3.64 30.95
CA ARG A 68 26.83 -3.60 32.36
C ARG A 68 25.71 -3.15 33.27
N ASN A 69 24.91 -2.16 32.88
CA ASN A 69 23.78 -1.67 33.67
C ASN A 69 22.63 -2.69 33.71
N GLN A 70 22.33 -3.38 32.61
CA GLN A 70 21.32 -4.45 32.58
C GLN A 70 21.74 -5.66 33.43
N VAL A 71 23.01 -6.09 33.35
CA VAL A 71 23.54 -7.16 34.19
C VAL A 71 23.53 -6.75 35.66
N LYS A 72 23.87 -5.49 36.01
CA LYS A 72 23.73 -4.98 37.38
C LYS A 72 22.28 -4.98 37.86
N ALA A 73 21.33 -4.62 37.00
CA ALA A 73 19.91 -4.61 37.33
C ALA A 73 19.35 -6.04 37.54
N GLN A 74 19.76 -7.02 36.71
CA GLN A 74 19.38 -8.42 36.87
C GLN A 74 20.08 -9.11 38.06
N LYS A 75 21.30 -8.68 38.41
CA LYS A 75 22.07 -9.21 39.54
C LYS A 75 21.82 -8.50 40.88
N ALA A 76 20.87 -7.57 40.95
CA ALA A 76 20.46 -6.95 42.22
C ALA A 76 19.89 -7.95 43.26
N GLY A 77 19.81 -9.25 42.93
CA GLY A 77 19.50 -10.36 43.85
C GLY A 77 20.60 -11.42 44.06
N THR A 78 21.77 -11.36 43.42
CA THR A 78 22.86 -12.34 43.65
C THR A 78 24.26 -11.72 43.59
N SER A 79 25.07 -12.03 44.61
CA SER A 79 26.41 -11.47 44.85
C SER A 79 27.52 -12.15 44.01
N ALA A 80 27.45 -12.07 42.68
CA ALA A 80 28.50 -12.58 41.81
C ALA A 80 29.00 -11.51 40.81
N PRO A 81 30.29 -11.13 40.83
CA PRO A 81 30.84 -10.16 39.88
C PRO A 81 30.69 -10.68 38.43
N ALA A 82 30.37 -9.80 37.49
CA ALA A 82 30.41 -10.13 36.06
C ALA A 82 31.87 -10.16 35.61
N ASN A 83 32.35 -11.31 35.13
CA ASN A 83 33.71 -11.42 34.61
C ASN A 83 33.82 -10.62 33.30
N GLY A 84 34.89 -9.83 33.16
CA GLY A 84 35.11 -8.98 31.97
C GLY A 84 35.11 -9.78 30.66
N ALA A 85 35.63 -11.01 30.68
CA ALA A 85 35.68 -11.90 29.52
C ALA A 85 34.29 -12.38 29.04
N GLU A 86 33.34 -12.62 29.96
CA GLU A 86 31.96 -12.98 29.57
C GLU A 86 31.21 -11.80 28.95
N THR A 87 31.47 -10.60 29.49
CA THR A 87 30.91 -9.36 28.96
C THR A 87 31.45 -9.11 27.54
N GLU A 88 32.75 -9.24 27.34
CA GLU A 88 33.40 -9.06 26.04
C GLU A 88 32.93 -10.11 25.00
N LYS A 89 32.73 -11.36 25.42
CA LYS A 89 32.15 -12.41 24.58
C LYS A 89 30.70 -12.10 24.18
N LEU A 90 29.88 -11.61 25.11
CA LEU A 90 28.50 -11.19 24.82
C LEU A 90 28.48 -10.00 23.87
N LEU A 91 29.37 -9.03 24.03
CA LEU A 91 29.52 -7.91 23.10
C LEU A 91 29.97 -8.34 21.71
N ALA A 92 30.91 -9.28 21.61
CA ALA A 92 31.30 -9.86 20.33
C ALA A 92 30.13 -10.58 19.64
N GLN A 93 29.28 -11.27 20.40
CA GLN A 93 28.06 -11.89 19.89
C GLN A 93 27.03 -10.84 19.42
N LEU A 94 26.82 -9.77 20.19
CA LEU A 94 25.92 -8.68 19.82
C LEU A 94 26.42 -7.90 18.60
N ALA A 95 27.73 -7.70 18.48
CA ALA A 95 28.35 -7.05 17.31
C ALA A 95 28.19 -7.87 16.02
N VAL A 96 28.00 -9.19 16.13
CA VAL A 96 27.74 -10.10 15.00
C VAL A 96 26.24 -10.30 14.76
N SER A 97 25.41 -10.08 15.79
CA SER A 97 23.95 -10.13 15.72
C SER A 97 23.40 -8.84 15.12
N GLN A 98 23.57 -8.67 13.81
CA GLN A 98 22.96 -7.57 13.09
C GLN A 98 21.50 -7.86 12.84
N THR A 99 20.62 -7.05 13.42
CA THR A 99 19.18 -7.19 13.24
C THR A 99 18.59 -5.98 12.53
N VAL A 100 17.31 -6.05 12.22
CA VAL A 100 16.58 -4.94 11.62
C VAL A 100 15.56 -4.52 12.66
N ASP A 101 15.66 -3.29 13.12
CA ASP A 101 14.66 -2.72 14.02
C ASP A 101 13.47 -2.22 13.21
N ILE A 102 12.26 -2.38 13.75
CA ILE A 102 11.01 -2.10 13.07
C ILE A 102 10.25 -1.02 13.84
N VAL A 103 10.18 0.17 13.25
CA VAL A 103 9.31 1.26 13.71
C VAL A 103 7.96 1.12 13.03
N GLN A 104 6.93 0.75 13.79
CA GLN A 104 5.56 0.65 13.28
C GLN A 104 4.94 2.03 13.11
N LEU A 105 4.97 2.57 11.88
CA LEU A 105 4.40 3.89 11.58
C LEU A 105 2.88 3.86 11.65
N LEU A 106 2.28 2.85 11.02
CA LEU A 106 0.86 2.51 11.10
C LEU A 106 0.73 1.02 11.37
N PRO A 107 0.29 0.59 12.55
CA PRO A 107 0.05 -0.83 12.83
C PRO A 107 -1.17 -1.36 12.07
N ALA A 108 -1.07 -2.58 11.56
CA ALA A 108 -2.19 -3.30 10.96
C ALA A 108 -3.22 -3.66 12.04
N THR A 109 -4.40 -3.04 11.97
CA THR A 109 -5.51 -3.25 12.90
C THR A 109 -6.83 -3.16 12.16
N ALA A 110 -7.94 -3.61 12.77
CA ALA A 110 -9.27 -3.45 12.18
C ALA A 110 -9.57 -2.00 11.76
N ALA A 111 -9.13 -1.01 12.54
CA ALA A 111 -9.32 0.41 12.24
C ALA A 111 -8.61 0.85 10.95
N SER A 112 -7.41 0.32 10.70
CA SER A 112 -6.64 0.54 9.47
C SER A 112 -6.98 -0.44 8.37
N LYS A 113 -8.09 -1.19 8.50
CA LYS A 113 -8.50 -2.26 7.57
C LYS A 113 -7.38 -3.29 7.36
N TRP A 114 -6.62 -3.56 8.42
CA TRP A 114 -5.48 -4.47 8.47
C TRP A 114 -4.28 -4.07 7.60
N TYR A 115 -4.26 -2.82 7.11
CA TYR A 115 -3.08 -2.27 6.48
C TYR A 115 -2.10 -1.75 7.53
N GLY A 116 -0.83 -2.10 7.36
CA GLY A 116 0.28 -1.61 8.14
C GLY A 116 1.35 -0.96 7.28
N VAL A 117 2.01 0.05 7.84
CA VAL A 117 3.21 0.67 7.25
C VAL A 117 4.31 0.65 8.30
N ASN A 118 5.43 0.02 7.94
CA ASN A 118 6.57 -0.18 8.81
C ASN A 118 7.81 0.49 8.24
N MET A 119 8.59 1.10 9.11
CA MET A 119 9.94 1.55 8.80
C MET A 119 10.97 0.59 9.40
N TYR A 120 11.95 0.20 8.60
CA TYR A 120 13.00 -0.73 8.93
C TYR A 120 14.33 0.02 8.97
N VAL A 121 15.04 -0.08 10.09
CA VAL A 121 16.29 0.66 10.34
C VAL A 121 17.36 -0.27 10.90
N ASP A 122 18.61 0.16 10.83
CA ASP A 122 19.73 -0.54 11.45
C ASP A 122 19.63 -0.43 12.98
N ASP A 123 19.46 -1.56 13.67
CA ASP A 123 19.38 -1.63 15.14
C ASP A 123 20.66 -1.10 15.81
N GLN A 124 21.76 -1.09 15.08
CA GLN A 124 23.07 -0.60 15.51
C GLN A 124 23.44 0.76 14.91
N GLY A 125 22.54 1.44 14.21
CA GLY A 125 22.84 2.72 13.54
C GLY A 125 23.50 3.75 14.47
N VAL A 126 23.04 3.85 15.72
CA VAL A 126 23.65 4.72 16.74
C VAL A 126 25.07 4.27 17.10
N ALA A 127 25.28 2.97 17.31
CA ALA A 127 26.58 2.41 17.72
C ALA A 127 27.62 2.46 16.59
N LYS A 128 27.16 2.36 15.34
CA LYS A 128 27.96 2.58 14.12
C LYS A 128 28.25 4.06 13.84
N GLY A 129 27.66 4.98 14.60
CA GLY A 129 27.84 6.41 14.39
C GLY A 129 27.17 6.91 13.10
N ALA A 130 26.13 6.21 12.62
CA ALA A 130 25.42 6.57 11.41
C ALA A 130 24.84 8.00 11.51
N PRO A 131 24.84 8.76 10.40
CA PRO A 131 24.36 10.13 10.39
C PRO A 131 22.84 10.20 10.68
N PRO A 132 22.33 11.30 11.25
CA PRO A 132 20.89 11.51 11.41
C PRO A 132 20.17 11.55 10.06
N ASN A 133 19.13 10.74 9.92
CA ASN A 133 18.28 10.75 8.73
C ASN A 133 17.08 11.65 8.96
N ARG A 134 17.20 12.91 8.54
CA ARG A 134 16.18 13.94 8.78
C ARG A 134 14.86 13.63 8.08
N ARG A 135 14.91 13.03 6.89
CA ARG A 135 13.72 12.66 6.11
C ARG A 135 12.95 11.52 6.77
N ALA A 136 13.64 10.45 7.16
CA ALA A 136 13.01 9.33 7.86
C ALA A 136 12.47 9.75 9.24
N SER A 137 13.24 10.52 10.01
CA SER A 137 12.78 11.09 11.28
C SER A 137 11.57 12.03 11.07
N GLY A 138 11.58 12.81 9.99
CA GLY A 138 10.47 13.65 9.54
C GLY A 138 9.20 12.86 9.29
N LEU A 139 9.29 11.72 8.58
CA LEU A 139 8.16 10.84 8.33
C LEU A 139 7.61 10.24 9.63
N CYS A 140 8.47 9.79 10.56
CA CYS A 140 8.05 9.35 11.89
C CYS A 140 7.25 10.44 12.63
N MET A 141 7.78 11.66 12.67
CA MET A 141 7.10 12.81 13.29
C MET A 141 5.77 13.13 12.59
N GLN A 142 5.71 13.02 11.27
CA GLN A 142 4.47 13.21 10.52
C GLN A 142 3.42 12.14 10.81
N CYS A 143 3.85 10.93 11.16
CA CYS A 143 3.00 9.85 11.65
C CYS A 143 2.70 9.97 13.16
N GLY A 144 3.12 11.05 13.84
CA GLY A 144 2.87 11.25 15.27
C GLY A 144 3.84 10.50 16.21
N LEU A 145 4.99 10.06 15.70
CA LEU A 145 6.03 9.35 16.47
C LEU A 145 7.25 10.24 16.70
N ALA A 146 7.68 10.37 17.96
CA ALA A 146 8.89 11.10 18.34
C ALA A 146 10.15 10.21 18.24
N THR A 147 10.41 9.65 17.05
CA THR A 147 11.51 8.71 16.80
C THR A 147 12.61 9.38 15.97
N GLU A 148 13.84 9.42 16.49
CA GLU A 148 15.03 9.83 15.72
C GLU A 148 15.60 8.61 14.99
N VAL A 149 15.70 8.72 13.66
CA VAL A 149 16.24 7.67 12.79
C VAL A 149 17.68 8.01 12.39
N ARG A 150 18.58 7.03 12.48
CA ARG A 150 19.98 7.18 12.11
C ARG A 150 20.39 6.14 11.07
N GLY A 151 21.10 6.59 10.03
CA GLY A 151 21.41 5.78 8.86
C GLY A 151 20.24 5.67 7.89
N ASP A 152 20.40 4.80 6.91
CA ASP A 152 19.36 4.56 5.92
C ASP A 152 18.13 3.93 6.57
N ALA A 153 16.95 4.28 6.04
CA ALA A 153 15.69 3.72 6.47
C ALA A 153 14.93 3.17 5.29
N PHE A 154 14.18 2.09 5.50
CA PHE A 154 13.35 1.48 4.47
C PHE A 154 11.90 1.51 4.92
N VAL A 155 10.97 1.85 4.04
CA VAL A 155 9.54 1.85 4.34
C VAL A 155 8.86 0.82 3.47
N ALA A 156 8.09 -0.09 4.09
CA ALA A 156 7.29 -1.07 3.38
C ALA A 156 5.87 -1.12 3.94
N ARG A 157 4.93 -1.47 3.06
CA ARG A 157 3.52 -1.64 3.40
C ARG A 157 3.18 -3.13 3.46
N VAL A 158 2.31 -3.48 4.41
CA VAL A 158 1.83 -4.83 4.63
C VAL A 158 0.32 -4.83 4.78
N TRP A 159 -0.29 -5.97 4.51
CA TRP A 159 -1.60 -6.33 5.02
C TRP A 159 -1.41 -7.50 5.97
N ASP A 160 -1.91 -7.38 7.19
CA ASP A 160 -1.71 -8.37 8.26
C ASP A 160 -2.96 -8.40 9.15
N ASP A 161 -3.76 -9.44 9.02
CA ASP A 161 -4.94 -9.68 9.85
C ASP A 161 -4.68 -10.70 10.98
N GLN A 162 -3.40 -10.97 11.27
CA GLN A 162 -2.88 -11.97 12.22
C GLN A 162 -2.98 -13.43 11.78
N GLU A 163 -3.71 -13.75 10.70
CA GLU A 163 -3.80 -15.11 10.13
C GLU A 163 -3.18 -15.17 8.73
N GLY A 164 -3.36 -14.13 7.94
CA GLY A 164 -2.73 -13.88 6.65
C GLY A 164 -1.77 -12.69 6.71
N PHE A 165 -0.76 -12.74 5.85
CA PHE A 165 0.24 -11.69 5.71
C PHE A 165 0.59 -11.51 4.24
N GLU A 166 0.49 -10.27 3.77
CA GLU A 166 0.87 -9.90 2.42
C GLU A 166 1.74 -8.64 2.44
N ARG A 167 2.71 -8.59 1.52
CA ARG A 167 3.48 -7.39 1.26
C ARG A 167 2.84 -6.64 0.10
N LEU A 168 2.71 -5.34 0.28
CA LEU A 168 2.05 -4.47 -0.67
C LEU A 168 3.02 -3.41 -1.15
N ASP A 169 2.83 -2.95 -2.38
CA ASP A 169 3.62 -1.88 -2.96
C ASP A 169 3.51 -0.61 -2.12
N ILE A 170 4.63 0.06 -1.87
CA ILE A 170 4.65 1.45 -1.46
C ILE A 170 5.71 2.18 -2.27
N LYS A 171 5.35 3.36 -2.77
CA LYS A 171 6.16 4.19 -3.66
C LYS A 171 6.57 5.48 -2.97
N THR A 172 7.55 6.17 -3.55
CA THR A 172 8.08 7.42 -2.99
C THR A 172 6.99 8.49 -2.84
N GLN A 173 6.06 8.56 -3.79
CA GLN A 173 4.90 9.45 -3.76
C GLN A 173 3.96 9.20 -2.57
N ASP A 174 3.93 7.96 -2.04
CA ASP A 174 3.04 7.58 -0.94
C ASP A 174 3.57 8.07 0.42
N LEU A 175 4.84 8.51 0.51
CA LEU A 175 5.45 9.00 1.74
C LEU A 175 5.19 10.48 2.02
N SER A 176 4.25 11.09 1.29
CA SER A 176 3.87 12.48 1.49
C SER A 176 3.06 12.68 2.77
N SER A 177 3.25 13.83 3.41
CA SER A 177 2.56 14.18 4.66
C SER A 177 1.03 14.29 4.54
N ASP A 178 0.52 14.41 3.32
CA ASP A 178 -0.90 14.49 2.99
C ASP A 178 -1.51 13.14 2.56
N ALA A 179 -0.71 12.07 2.48
CA ALA A 179 -1.22 10.74 2.22
C ALA A 179 -2.20 10.30 3.32
N ASP A 180 -3.29 9.64 2.94
CA ASP A 180 -4.37 9.30 3.88
C ASP A 180 -3.89 8.39 5.01
N TRP A 181 -2.99 7.44 4.70
CA TRP A 181 -2.39 6.58 5.72
C TRP A 181 -1.52 7.35 6.72
N VAL A 182 -0.84 8.43 6.31
CA VAL A 182 -0.03 9.28 7.22
C VAL A 182 -0.94 10.08 8.14
N LYS A 183 -2.04 10.64 7.63
CA LYS A 183 -3.05 11.33 8.44
C LYS A 183 -3.67 10.40 9.47
N GLU A 184 -3.99 9.17 9.05
CA GLU A 184 -4.51 8.12 9.93
C GLU A 184 -3.50 7.72 11.00
N ALA A 185 -2.25 7.44 10.60
CA ALA A 185 -1.15 7.14 11.51
C ALA A 185 -0.97 8.25 12.55
N ARG A 186 -0.99 9.52 12.12
CA ARG A 186 -0.91 10.67 13.02
C ARG A 186 -2.07 10.72 14.00
N ALA A 187 -3.31 10.60 13.51
CA ALA A 187 -4.50 10.65 14.35
C ALA A 187 -4.48 9.54 15.41
N ARG A 188 -4.02 8.35 15.03
CA ARG A 188 -3.84 7.22 15.94
C ARG A 188 -2.72 7.49 16.95
N ASN A 189 -1.51 7.77 16.47
CA ASN A 189 -0.31 7.80 17.32
C ASN A 189 -0.29 9.02 18.25
N SER A 190 -0.91 10.13 17.85
CA SER A 190 -1.07 11.31 18.73
C SER A 190 -2.02 11.07 19.90
N ASN A 191 -2.88 10.04 19.80
CA ASN A 191 -3.85 9.65 20.82
C ASN A 191 -3.38 8.44 21.65
N LEU A 192 -2.14 7.97 21.47
CA LEU A 192 -1.59 6.91 22.30
C LEU A 192 -1.42 7.44 23.74
N PRO A 193 -2.02 6.79 24.76
CA PRO A 193 -1.61 7.00 26.14
C PRO A 193 -0.14 6.60 26.32
N ASP A 194 0.49 6.99 27.43
CA ASP A 194 1.94 6.89 27.67
C ASP A 194 2.60 5.56 27.26
N LEU A 195 3.93 5.55 27.11
CA LEU A 195 4.70 4.38 26.64
C LEU A 195 4.41 3.07 27.41
N LYS A 196 4.00 3.15 28.68
CA LYS A 196 3.65 1.95 29.48
C LYS A 196 2.32 1.37 29.04
N THR A 197 1.36 2.23 28.71
CA THR A 197 0.02 1.84 28.24
C THR A 197 0.07 1.33 26.80
N ALA A 198 0.92 1.91 25.95
CA ALA A 198 1.12 1.43 24.57
C ALA A 198 1.72 0.01 24.50
N HIS A 199 2.68 -0.32 25.38
CA HIS A 199 3.23 -1.68 25.48
C HIS A 199 2.19 -2.67 26.03
N ALA A 200 1.39 -2.25 27.02
CA ALA A 200 0.29 -3.04 27.55
C ALA A 200 -0.81 -3.30 26.50
N MET A 201 -1.13 -2.32 25.64
CA MET A 201 -2.10 -2.48 24.55
C MET A 201 -1.60 -3.40 23.43
N LEU A 202 -0.30 -3.44 23.16
CA LEU A 202 0.31 -4.43 22.26
C LEU A 202 0.24 -5.85 22.84
N THR A 203 0.31 -6.00 24.18
CA THR A 203 0.10 -7.30 24.84
C THR A 203 -1.38 -7.67 25.02
N ASP A 204 -2.27 -6.70 25.20
CA ASP A 204 -3.73 -6.86 25.37
C ASP A 204 -4.49 -6.97 24.05
N ALA A 205 -3.87 -6.63 22.91
CA ALA A 205 -4.42 -6.95 21.58
C ALA A 205 -4.60 -8.46 21.35
N LYS A 206 -4.02 -9.32 22.21
CA LYS A 206 -4.32 -10.76 22.28
C LYS A 206 -5.70 -11.10 22.89
N GLY A 207 -6.44 -10.11 23.40
CA GLY A 207 -7.69 -10.34 24.14
C GLY A 207 -8.82 -9.33 23.92
N ALA A 208 -8.67 -8.33 23.04
CA ALA A 208 -9.78 -7.43 22.70
C ALA A 208 -10.94 -8.22 22.09
N PRO A 209 -12.22 -7.93 22.46
CA PRO A 209 -13.36 -8.58 21.83
C PRO A 209 -13.29 -8.36 20.33
N ARG A 210 -13.13 -9.48 19.61
CA ARG A 210 -13.27 -9.56 18.17
C ARG A 210 -14.65 -8.98 17.83
N GLU A 211 -14.69 -7.87 17.09
CA GLU A 211 -15.60 -7.93 15.96
C GLU A 211 -15.05 -9.07 15.10
N PRO A 212 -15.85 -10.12 14.82
CA PRO A 212 -15.37 -11.18 13.96
C PRO A 212 -14.83 -10.50 12.70
N ALA A 213 -13.55 -10.72 12.39
CA ALA A 213 -13.11 -10.58 11.02
C ALA A 213 -14.16 -11.38 10.23
N GLU A 214 -14.89 -10.72 9.32
CA GLU A 214 -15.74 -11.47 8.40
C GLU A 214 -14.87 -12.62 7.90
N PRO A 215 -15.31 -13.89 8.02
CA PRO A 215 -14.51 -15.00 7.58
C PRO A 215 -13.97 -14.65 6.21
N SER A 216 -12.65 -14.61 6.07
CA SER A 216 -12.03 -14.22 4.80
C SER A 216 -12.60 -15.17 3.77
N LEU A 217 -13.42 -14.61 2.87
CA LEU A 217 -14.18 -15.41 1.93
C LEU A 217 -13.17 -16.29 1.18
N SER A 218 -13.40 -17.60 1.18
CA SER A 218 -12.61 -18.49 0.34
C SER A 218 -12.65 -17.98 -1.11
N PRO A 219 -11.67 -18.28 -1.96
CA PRO A 219 -11.70 -17.87 -3.37
C PRO A 219 -13.04 -18.18 -4.05
N ALA A 220 -13.61 -19.35 -3.75
CA ALA A 220 -14.92 -19.77 -4.23
C ALA A 220 -16.08 -18.91 -3.69
N GLU A 221 -16.16 -18.67 -2.37
CA GLU A 221 -17.21 -17.83 -1.77
C GLU A 221 -17.10 -16.37 -2.22
N ARG A 222 -15.87 -15.88 -2.40
CA ARG A 222 -15.60 -14.53 -2.88
C ARG A 222 -16.08 -14.39 -4.33
N LEU A 223 -15.76 -15.36 -5.19
CA LEU A 223 -16.20 -15.38 -6.57
C LEU A 223 -17.71 -15.53 -6.70
N GLU A 224 -18.35 -16.35 -5.85
CA GLU A 224 -19.80 -16.48 -5.78
C GLU A 224 -20.45 -15.16 -5.34
N LYS A 225 -19.96 -14.56 -4.24
CA LYS A 225 -20.44 -13.25 -3.76
C LYS A 225 -20.26 -12.16 -4.80
N ALA A 226 -19.12 -12.15 -5.49
CA ALA A 226 -18.83 -11.19 -6.55
C ALA A 226 -19.72 -11.39 -7.79
N SER A 227 -19.96 -12.65 -8.18
CA SER A 227 -20.85 -12.99 -9.29
C SER A 227 -22.31 -12.62 -8.98
N SER A 228 -22.76 -12.90 -7.76
CA SER A 228 -24.10 -12.51 -7.27
C SER A 228 -24.25 -10.99 -7.25
N ALA A 229 -23.31 -10.27 -6.64
CA ALA A 229 -23.33 -8.81 -6.58
C ALA A 229 -23.27 -8.17 -7.98
N ARG A 230 -22.50 -8.72 -8.92
CA ARG A 230 -22.51 -8.28 -10.32
C ARG A 230 -23.88 -8.49 -10.97
N ALA A 231 -24.53 -9.63 -10.73
CA ALA A 231 -25.85 -9.93 -11.27
C ALA A 231 -26.91 -8.96 -10.71
N GLU A 232 -26.90 -8.72 -9.40
CA GLU A 232 -27.74 -7.74 -8.71
C GLU A 232 -27.52 -6.32 -9.24
N GLY A 233 -26.25 -5.90 -9.36
CA GLY A 233 -25.91 -4.60 -9.94
C GLY A 233 -26.40 -4.46 -11.39
N THR A 234 -26.32 -5.53 -12.16
CA THR A 234 -26.85 -5.57 -13.54
C THR A 234 -28.38 -5.52 -13.59
N ALA A 235 -29.06 -6.13 -12.63
CA ALA A 235 -30.52 -6.05 -12.50
C ALA A 235 -30.96 -4.64 -12.09
N ALA A 236 -30.32 -4.04 -11.09
CA ALA A 236 -30.55 -2.66 -10.66
C ALA A 236 -30.31 -1.67 -11.80
N PHE A 237 -29.20 -1.83 -12.55
CA PHE A 237 -28.90 -1.01 -13.71
C PHE A 237 -30.01 -1.07 -14.77
N LYS A 238 -30.53 -2.27 -15.06
CA LYS A 238 -31.64 -2.46 -16.01
C LYS A 238 -32.95 -1.86 -15.49
N ALA A 239 -33.17 -1.86 -14.18
CA ALA A 239 -34.31 -1.22 -13.53
C ALA A 239 -34.21 0.32 -13.47
N GLY A 240 -33.06 0.89 -13.85
CA GLY A 240 -32.82 2.33 -13.81
C GLY A 240 -32.28 2.85 -12.47
N ASP A 241 -32.09 1.97 -11.48
CA ASP A 241 -31.51 2.31 -10.19
C ASP A 241 -29.98 2.32 -10.29
N MET A 242 -29.42 3.51 -10.53
CA MET A 242 -27.98 3.68 -10.73
C MET A 242 -27.20 3.66 -9.41
N ASP A 243 -27.83 4.05 -8.30
CA ASP A 243 -27.18 4.13 -6.99
C ASP A 243 -26.91 2.71 -6.47
N THR A 244 -27.95 1.87 -6.44
CA THR A 244 -27.80 0.46 -6.07
C THR A 244 -26.88 -0.27 -7.05
N ALA A 245 -26.97 0.01 -8.36
CA ALA A 245 -26.07 -0.61 -9.34
C ALA A 245 -24.59 -0.26 -9.06
N ALA A 246 -24.30 1.02 -8.84
CA ALA A 246 -22.95 1.48 -8.53
C ALA A 246 -22.41 0.84 -7.25
N GLU A 247 -23.20 0.84 -6.17
CA GLU A 247 -22.86 0.23 -4.89
C GLU A 247 -22.51 -1.25 -5.05
N LYS A 248 -23.30 -2.00 -5.81
CA LYS A 248 -23.05 -3.42 -6.06
C LYS A 248 -21.76 -3.66 -6.85
N TYR A 249 -21.49 -2.86 -7.89
CA TYR A 249 -20.24 -2.96 -8.64
C TYR A 249 -19.03 -2.57 -7.79
N GLU A 250 -19.12 -1.53 -6.97
CA GLU A 250 -18.07 -1.14 -6.03
C GLU A 250 -17.81 -2.21 -4.98
N GLY A 251 -18.87 -2.84 -4.48
CA GLY A 251 -18.78 -4.00 -3.59
C GLY A 251 -17.99 -5.16 -4.23
N VAL A 252 -18.23 -5.45 -5.51
CA VAL A 252 -17.42 -6.44 -6.25
C VAL A 252 -15.95 -6.04 -6.30
N LEU A 253 -15.65 -4.77 -6.59
CA LEU A 253 -14.26 -4.30 -6.67
C LEU A 253 -13.56 -4.34 -5.32
N ALA A 254 -14.27 -4.04 -4.23
CA ALA A 254 -13.77 -4.09 -2.87
C ALA A 254 -13.39 -5.51 -2.44
N LEU A 255 -14.08 -6.54 -2.94
CA LEU A 255 -13.70 -7.94 -2.70
C LEU A 255 -12.31 -8.30 -3.24
N TYR A 256 -11.83 -7.53 -4.23
CA TYR A 256 -10.55 -7.73 -4.91
C TYR A 256 -9.61 -6.52 -4.79
N THR A 257 -9.79 -5.69 -3.76
CA THR A 257 -8.91 -4.55 -3.46
C THR A 257 -8.47 -4.62 -1.98
N PRO A 258 -7.22 -5.04 -1.69
CA PRO A 258 -6.20 -5.44 -2.65
C PRO A 258 -6.58 -6.78 -3.30
N LEU A 259 -5.97 -7.13 -4.44
CA LEU A 259 -6.20 -8.43 -5.07
C LEU A 259 -5.73 -9.53 -4.09
N PRO A 260 -6.62 -10.42 -3.62
CA PRO A 260 -6.26 -11.49 -2.70
C PRO A 260 -5.22 -12.43 -3.32
N SER A 261 -4.25 -12.89 -2.55
CA SER A 261 -3.31 -13.93 -2.96
C SER A 261 -3.51 -15.19 -2.10
N PRO A 262 -3.36 -16.42 -2.62
CA PRO A 262 -3.09 -16.81 -4.02
C PRO A 262 -4.37 -16.93 -4.85
N PHE A 263 -4.31 -16.52 -6.13
CA PHE A 263 -5.17 -17.04 -7.18
C PHE A 263 -4.36 -18.00 -8.07
N THR A 264 -4.98 -19.08 -8.53
CA THR A 264 -4.49 -19.82 -9.70
C THR A 264 -4.53 -18.93 -10.94
N ALA A 265 -3.77 -19.26 -11.99
CA ALA A 265 -3.77 -18.47 -13.23
C ALA A 265 -5.17 -18.42 -13.88
N GLU A 266 -5.95 -19.49 -13.71
CA GLU A 266 -7.34 -19.57 -14.13
C GLU A 266 -8.25 -18.64 -13.33
N GLU A 267 -8.13 -18.64 -11.99
CA GLU A 267 -8.89 -17.75 -11.12
C GLU A 267 -8.50 -16.27 -11.34
N GLU A 268 -7.22 -15.99 -11.59
CA GLU A 268 -6.74 -14.63 -11.86
C GLU A 268 -7.34 -14.09 -13.17
N ALA A 269 -7.44 -14.93 -14.20
CA ALA A 269 -8.09 -14.57 -15.46
C ALA A 269 -9.59 -14.29 -15.26
N GLU A 270 -10.29 -15.13 -14.51
CA GLU A 270 -11.72 -14.96 -14.21
C GLU A 270 -11.98 -13.69 -13.38
N VAL A 271 -11.14 -13.41 -12.38
CA VAL A 271 -11.22 -12.20 -11.56
C VAL A 271 -10.91 -10.95 -12.39
N LYS A 272 -9.94 -11.00 -13.30
CA LYS A 272 -9.65 -9.89 -14.23
C LYS A 272 -10.86 -9.55 -15.10
N ASP A 273 -11.49 -10.55 -15.73
CA ASP A 273 -12.68 -10.36 -16.56
C ASP A 273 -13.85 -9.80 -15.75
N LEU A 274 -14.03 -10.28 -14.53
CA LEU A 274 -15.08 -9.83 -13.62
C LEU A 274 -14.88 -8.36 -13.21
N ARG A 275 -13.66 -8.00 -12.80
CA ARG A 275 -13.29 -6.62 -12.41
C ARG A 275 -13.43 -5.67 -13.60
N LEU A 276 -12.94 -6.07 -14.77
CA LEU A 276 -13.07 -5.30 -16.00
C LEU A 276 -14.54 -5.00 -16.31
N ALA A 277 -15.41 -6.01 -16.24
CA ALA A 277 -16.84 -5.85 -16.47
C ALA A 277 -17.50 -4.92 -15.43
N CYS A 278 -17.14 -5.04 -14.15
CA CYS A 278 -17.70 -4.20 -13.09
C CYS A 278 -17.24 -2.74 -13.19
N LEU A 279 -15.96 -2.48 -13.44
CA LEU A 279 -15.43 -1.11 -13.66
C LEU A 279 -16.09 -0.45 -14.87
N GLN A 280 -16.26 -1.21 -15.95
CA GLN A 280 -16.97 -0.78 -17.14
C GLN A 280 -18.43 -0.38 -16.83
N ASN A 281 -19.14 -1.19 -16.07
CA ASN A 281 -20.53 -0.90 -15.71
C ASN A 281 -20.65 0.23 -14.68
N LEU A 282 -19.73 0.29 -13.72
CA LEU A 282 -19.63 1.39 -12.76
C LEU A 282 -19.42 2.73 -13.46
N ALA A 283 -18.50 2.80 -14.44
CA ALA A 283 -18.31 4.00 -15.26
C ALA A 283 -19.61 4.45 -15.95
N MET A 284 -20.43 3.50 -16.43
CA MET A 284 -21.74 3.83 -17.01
C MET A 284 -22.74 4.34 -15.97
N CYS A 285 -22.76 3.77 -14.76
CA CYS A 285 -23.59 4.25 -13.66
C CYS A 285 -23.21 5.69 -13.29
N ARG A 286 -21.91 5.95 -13.13
CA ARG A 286 -21.37 7.28 -12.81
C ARG A 286 -21.67 8.31 -13.90
N LEU A 287 -21.63 7.92 -15.17
CA LEU A 287 -22.08 8.77 -16.28
C LEU A 287 -23.58 9.14 -16.18
N LYS A 288 -24.43 8.17 -15.85
CA LYS A 288 -25.88 8.39 -15.68
C LYS A 288 -26.23 9.19 -14.43
N GLN A 289 -25.37 9.18 -13.41
CA GLN A 289 -25.48 9.98 -12.19
C GLN A 289 -24.90 11.39 -12.33
N GLU A 290 -24.45 11.80 -13.53
CA GLU A 290 -23.78 13.10 -13.76
C GLU A 290 -22.50 13.27 -12.92
N LYS A 291 -21.77 12.17 -12.69
CA LYS A 291 -20.48 12.11 -11.96
C LYS A 291 -19.31 11.78 -12.90
N PRO A 292 -18.91 12.70 -13.80
CA PRO A 292 -17.95 12.41 -14.86
C PRO A 292 -16.52 12.15 -14.35
N PHE A 293 -16.08 12.74 -13.25
CA PHE A 293 -14.75 12.45 -12.68
C PHE A 293 -14.64 11.01 -12.17
N GLU A 294 -15.62 10.55 -11.40
CA GLU A 294 -15.70 9.17 -10.92
C GLU A 294 -15.80 8.17 -12.09
N ALA A 295 -16.51 8.53 -13.17
CA ALA A 295 -16.56 7.72 -14.38
C ALA A 295 -15.19 7.60 -15.08
N ILE A 296 -14.38 8.67 -15.11
CA ILE A 296 -13.01 8.63 -15.65
C ILE A 296 -12.14 7.71 -14.80
N SER A 297 -12.17 7.85 -13.47
CA SER A 297 -11.39 6.99 -12.56
C SER A 297 -11.72 5.51 -12.76
N ALA A 298 -13.01 5.16 -12.87
CA ALA A 298 -13.42 3.78 -13.17
C ALA A 298 -12.95 3.30 -14.55
N CYS A 299 -12.91 4.18 -15.55
CA CYS A 299 -12.38 3.84 -16.88
C CYS A 299 -10.86 3.68 -16.87
N ASP A 300 -10.12 4.51 -16.16
CA ASP A 300 -8.66 4.43 -16.07
C ASP A 300 -8.26 3.08 -15.44
N LEU A 301 -8.89 2.69 -14.32
CA LEU A 301 -8.70 1.38 -13.70
C LEU A 301 -9.08 0.22 -14.65
N ALA A 302 -10.13 0.36 -15.47
CA ALA A 302 -10.50 -0.66 -16.44
C ALA A 302 -9.44 -0.81 -17.55
N LEU A 303 -8.81 0.30 -17.95
CA LEU A 303 -7.79 0.33 -19.00
C LEU A 303 -6.41 -0.12 -18.50
N GLU A 304 -6.16 -0.04 -17.20
CA GLU A 304 -5.01 -0.71 -16.57
C GLU A 304 -5.13 -2.23 -16.63
N ILE A 305 -6.35 -2.78 -16.59
CA ILE A 305 -6.60 -4.22 -16.74
C ILE A 305 -6.53 -4.63 -18.22
N ASP A 306 -7.19 -3.90 -19.11
CA ASP A 306 -7.23 -4.19 -20.55
C ASP A 306 -7.29 -2.88 -21.37
N ASP A 307 -6.18 -2.53 -22.02
CA ASP A 307 -6.09 -1.35 -22.89
C ASP A 307 -6.85 -1.54 -24.22
N GLY A 308 -7.28 -2.77 -24.53
CA GLY A 308 -8.15 -3.16 -25.64
C GLY A 308 -9.65 -3.01 -25.33
N ALA A 309 -10.01 -2.61 -24.10
CA ALA A 309 -11.39 -2.46 -23.66
C ALA A 309 -12.13 -1.29 -24.34
N ALA A 310 -12.67 -1.52 -25.54
CA ALA A 310 -13.36 -0.50 -26.35
C ALA A 310 -14.45 0.26 -25.58
N LYS A 311 -15.20 -0.42 -24.70
CA LYS A 311 -16.25 0.21 -23.88
C LYS A 311 -15.71 1.16 -22.82
N ALA A 312 -14.52 0.90 -22.25
CA ALA A 312 -13.90 1.79 -21.28
C ALA A 312 -13.42 3.08 -21.96
N TRP A 313 -12.73 2.96 -23.10
CA TRP A 313 -12.36 4.11 -23.93
C TRP A 313 -13.57 4.95 -24.36
N TYR A 314 -14.66 4.29 -24.77
CA TYR A 314 -15.89 4.97 -25.17
C TYR A 314 -16.49 5.79 -24.01
N ARG A 315 -16.69 5.16 -22.85
CA ARG A 315 -17.28 5.81 -21.66
C ARG A 315 -16.39 6.93 -21.11
N ARG A 316 -15.07 6.76 -21.14
CA ARG A 316 -14.11 7.82 -20.79
C ARG A 316 -14.26 9.02 -21.72
N GLY A 317 -14.45 8.77 -23.02
CA GLY A 317 -14.78 9.79 -24.01
C GLY A 317 -16.05 10.55 -23.67
N GLN A 318 -17.13 9.85 -23.32
CA GLN A 318 -18.40 10.47 -22.88
C GLN A 318 -18.23 11.32 -21.61
N ALA A 319 -17.44 10.84 -20.64
CA ALA A 319 -17.15 11.60 -19.41
C ALA A 319 -16.37 12.89 -19.70
N CYS A 320 -15.35 12.82 -20.56
CA CYS A 320 -14.61 14.00 -21.02
C CYS A 320 -15.52 14.98 -21.77
N MET A 321 -16.52 14.52 -22.54
CA MET A 321 -17.50 15.41 -23.18
C MET A 321 -18.37 16.14 -22.16
N LYS A 322 -18.84 15.45 -21.11
CA LYS A 322 -19.58 16.09 -20.00
C LYS A 322 -18.74 17.16 -19.29
N LEU A 323 -17.42 16.94 -19.17
CA LEU A 323 -16.45 17.93 -18.66
C LEU A 323 -16.03 19.00 -19.69
N GLN A 324 -16.64 18.99 -20.89
CA GLN A 324 -16.30 19.88 -22.01
C GLN A 324 -14.82 19.83 -22.42
N GLN A 325 -14.12 18.73 -22.15
CA GLN A 325 -12.76 18.44 -22.55
C GLN A 325 -12.74 17.79 -23.94
N PHE A 326 -13.25 18.50 -24.95
CA PHE A 326 -13.55 17.91 -26.26
C PHE A 326 -12.32 17.36 -27.00
N GLY A 327 -11.14 17.96 -26.82
CA GLY A 327 -9.90 17.47 -27.40
C GLY A 327 -9.51 16.07 -26.87
N VAL A 328 -9.67 15.87 -25.56
CA VAL A 328 -9.40 14.59 -24.88
C VAL A 328 -10.50 13.59 -25.22
N ALA A 329 -11.77 14.01 -25.20
CA ALA A 329 -12.90 13.18 -25.57
C ALA A 329 -12.73 12.57 -26.97
N ARG A 330 -12.39 13.40 -27.97
CA ARG A 330 -12.20 12.93 -29.35
C ARG A 330 -11.11 11.86 -29.46
N LYS A 331 -9.99 12.01 -28.73
CA LYS A 331 -8.92 11.00 -28.71
C LYS A 331 -9.42 9.66 -28.15
N ASN A 332 -10.12 9.69 -27.01
CA ASN A 332 -10.69 8.50 -26.38
C ASN A 332 -11.72 7.81 -27.29
N LEU A 333 -12.66 8.57 -27.86
CA LEU A 333 -13.68 8.03 -28.77
C LEU A 333 -13.07 7.47 -30.07
N THR A 334 -12.01 8.09 -30.59
CA THR A 334 -11.28 7.57 -31.76
C THR A 334 -10.60 6.24 -31.43
N ARG A 335 -9.95 6.13 -30.25
CA ARG A 335 -9.39 4.86 -29.79
C ARG A 335 -10.48 3.78 -29.66
N ALA A 336 -11.64 4.12 -29.10
CA ALA A 336 -12.78 3.23 -29.03
C ALA A 336 -13.27 2.79 -30.43
N ALA A 337 -13.29 3.70 -31.41
CA ALA A 337 -13.68 3.39 -32.79
C ALA A 337 -12.67 2.48 -33.50
N THR A 338 -11.37 2.62 -33.22
CA THR A 338 -10.35 1.70 -33.75
C THR A 338 -10.55 0.28 -33.21
N LEU A 339 -10.91 0.15 -31.93
CA LEU A 339 -11.12 -1.14 -31.27
C LEU A 339 -12.48 -1.76 -31.64
N ASN A 340 -13.50 -0.95 -31.93
CA ASN A 340 -14.82 -1.41 -32.37
C ASN A 340 -15.34 -0.59 -33.58
N PRO A 341 -14.84 -0.86 -34.80
CA PRO A 341 -15.08 -0.02 -35.98
C PRO A 341 -16.51 -0.09 -36.52
N ARG A 342 -17.29 -1.11 -36.11
CA ARG A 342 -18.68 -1.29 -36.57
C ARG A 342 -19.72 -0.65 -35.65
N SER A 343 -19.33 -0.14 -34.48
CA SER A 343 -20.28 0.52 -33.58
C SER A 343 -20.81 1.81 -34.20
N ARG A 344 -22.13 1.92 -34.30
CA ARG A 344 -22.80 3.14 -34.75
C ARG A 344 -22.76 4.20 -33.66
N GLU A 345 -22.93 3.77 -32.40
CA GLU A 345 -22.97 4.60 -31.21
C GLU A 345 -21.68 5.40 -31.05
N ILE A 346 -20.51 4.76 -31.21
CA ILE A 346 -19.21 5.45 -31.13
C ILE A 346 -19.09 6.52 -32.22
N ARG A 347 -19.54 6.24 -33.45
CA ARG A 347 -19.48 7.20 -34.56
C ARG A 347 -20.38 8.41 -34.31
N GLU A 348 -21.61 8.17 -33.85
CA GLU A 348 -22.57 9.23 -33.50
C GLU A 348 -22.04 10.11 -32.34
N GLU A 349 -21.39 9.50 -31.35
CA GLU A 349 -20.77 10.23 -30.22
C GLU A 349 -19.57 11.08 -30.69
N ILE A 350 -18.73 10.57 -31.62
CA ILE A 350 -17.64 11.36 -32.23
C ILE A 350 -18.18 12.59 -32.96
N ASP A 351 -19.25 12.42 -33.73
CA ASP A 351 -19.85 13.55 -34.47
C ASP A 351 -20.52 14.54 -33.51
N THR A 352 -21.10 14.05 -32.41
CA THR A 352 -21.59 14.91 -31.33
C THR A 352 -20.45 15.68 -30.66
N CYS A 353 -19.33 15.04 -30.37
CA CYS A 353 -18.14 15.68 -29.81
C CYS A 353 -17.62 16.81 -30.72
N LYS A 354 -17.58 16.59 -32.05
CA LYS A 354 -17.14 17.61 -33.01
C LYS A 354 -18.08 18.82 -33.03
N ARG A 355 -19.39 18.57 -33.06
CA ARG A 355 -20.40 19.64 -33.07
C ARG A 355 -20.35 20.47 -31.79
N LEU A 356 -20.28 19.84 -30.62
CA LEU A 356 -20.16 20.56 -29.33
C LEU A 356 -18.87 21.37 -29.23
N ALA A 357 -17.76 20.83 -29.75
CA ALA A 357 -16.48 21.56 -29.80
C ALA A 357 -16.56 22.80 -30.68
N ALA A 358 -17.26 22.74 -31.82
CA ALA A 358 -17.42 23.87 -32.72
C ALA A 358 -18.29 24.98 -32.10
N VAL A 359 -19.40 24.62 -31.45
CA VAL A 359 -20.28 25.58 -30.75
C VAL A 359 -19.52 26.30 -29.64
N LYS A 360 -18.79 25.55 -28.80
CA LYS A 360 -18.01 26.17 -27.71
C LYS A 360 -16.87 27.06 -28.23
N ALA A 361 -16.30 26.73 -29.40
CA ALA A 361 -15.30 27.58 -30.04
C ALA A 361 -15.88 28.89 -30.60
N SER A 362 -17.11 28.88 -31.12
CA SER A 362 -17.78 30.12 -31.54
C SER A 362 -18.20 30.99 -30.35
N GLU A 363 -18.71 30.40 -29.26
CA GLU A 363 -19.07 31.15 -28.04
C GLU A 363 -17.86 31.88 -27.44
N ALA A 364 -16.68 31.23 -27.44
CA ALA A 364 -15.45 31.85 -26.94
C ALA A 364 -14.90 32.98 -27.83
N VAL A 365 -15.36 33.09 -29.07
CA VAL A 365 -14.98 34.18 -30.00
C VAL A 365 -15.95 35.37 -29.87
N ASP A 366 -17.21 35.12 -29.51
CA ASP A 366 -18.21 36.16 -29.31
C ASP A 366 -18.06 36.87 -27.94
N ASP A 367 -17.44 36.21 -26.94
CA ASP A 367 -17.15 36.75 -25.61
C ASP A 367 -15.79 37.48 -25.48
N ALA A 368 -14.95 37.49 -26.53
CA ALA A 368 -13.61 38.08 -26.56
C ALA A 368 -13.57 39.35 -27.42
#